data_AF-A0A0G1R9U1-F1
#
_entry.id   AF-A0A0G1R9U1-F1
#
_cell.length_a   1.000
_cell.length_b   1.000
_cell.length_c   1.000
_cell.angle_alpha   90.00
_cell.angle_beta   90.00
_cell.angle_gamma   90.00
#
_symmetry.space_group_name_H-M   'P 1'
#
loop_
_entity.id
_entity.type
_entity.pdbx_description
1 polymer ?
#
loop_
_entity_poly.entity_id
_entity_poly.type
_entity_poly.pdbx_seq_one_letter_code
_entity_poly.pdbx_strand_id
1 'polypeptide(L)'
;MNHVRKTYIEFLYPGSFFNESSTQKVKTRDVSKVKVPKNAFGFKFFDILSVVVDVGGKKVKLASEQTNVSPMHYYGGKLYTVAELKCDLSNDLLVKNVEGEGCKKAILCRTGNWQPFRRTDV
;
A
#
# COMPACT_ATOMS: atom_id res chain seq x y z
N MET A 1 25.02 -4.16 -15.87
CA MET A 1 23.76 -4.50 -16.59
C MET A 1 22.87 -3.26 -16.60
N ASN A 2 22.50 -2.79 -17.79
CA ASN A 2 21.53 -1.70 -17.91
C ASN A 2 20.13 -2.25 -17.66
N HIS A 3 19.52 -1.85 -16.56
CA HIS A 3 18.13 -2.18 -16.23
C HIS A 3 17.23 -1.00 -16.55
N VAL A 4 16.00 -1.29 -16.97
CA VAL A 4 14.95 -0.29 -17.16
C VAL A 4 14.12 -0.25 -15.89
N ARG A 5 14.07 0.91 -15.23
CA ARG A 5 13.20 1.16 -14.08
C ARG A 5 11.84 1.68 -14.56
N LYS A 6 10.76 1.10 -14.05
CA LYS A 6 9.39 1.61 -14.21
C LYS A 6 8.74 1.79 -12.85
N THR A 7 8.11 2.94 -12.64
CA THR A 7 7.40 3.25 -11.40
C THR A 7 5.91 3.00 -11.58
N TYR A 8 5.30 2.48 -10.52
CA TYR A 8 3.90 2.14 -10.44
C TYR A 8 3.28 2.72 -9.18
N ILE A 9 1.97 2.90 -9.22
CA ILE A 9 1.11 3.16 -8.07
C ILE A 9 0.16 1.98 -7.92
N GLU A 10 0.02 1.48 -6.70
CA GLU A 10 -0.98 0.49 -6.31
C GLU A 10 -2.03 1.18 -5.46
N PHE A 11 -3.28 1.13 -5.89
CA PHE A 11 -4.44 1.55 -5.10
C PHE A 11 -5.02 0.34 -4.37
N LEU A 12 -5.39 0.52 -3.10
CA LEU A 12 -5.99 -0.52 -2.28
C LEU A 12 -7.48 -0.27 -2.06
N TYR A 13 -8.26 -1.34 -2.12
CA TYR A 13 -9.71 -1.37 -1.99
C TYR A 13 -10.10 -2.37 -0.89
N PRO A 14 -11.23 -2.16 -0.19
CA PRO A 14 -11.72 -3.15 0.75
C PRO A 14 -12.05 -4.45 0.00
N GLY A 15 -11.67 -5.59 0.57
CA GLY A 15 -12.12 -6.91 0.10
C GLY A 15 -12.62 -7.75 1.27
N SER A 16 -13.25 -8.89 0.97
CA SER A 16 -13.95 -9.71 1.98
C SER A 16 -13.02 -10.37 3.00
N PHE A 17 -11.82 -10.75 2.59
CA PHE A 17 -10.80 -11.40 3.46
C PHE A 17 -9.44 -10.72 3.39
N PHE A 18 -9.10 -10.13 2.25
CA PHE A 18 -7.85 -9.42 2.00
C PHE A 18 -8.17 -8.15 1.21
N ASN A 19 -7.29 -7.16 1.27
CA ASN A 19 -7.43 -5.97 0.45
C ASN A 19 -7.32 -6.34 -1.03
N GLU A 20 -8.24 -5.82 -1.85
CA GLU A 20 -8.10 -5.87 -3.30
C GLU A 20 -7.19 -4.73 -3.76
N SER A 21 -6.55 -4.88 -4.92
CA SER A 21 -5.68 -3.83 -5.44
C SER A 21 -5.73 -3.66 -6.96
N SER A 22 -5.39 -2.45 -7.41
CA SER A 22 -5.21 -2.14 -8.82
C SER A 22 -3.90 -1.41 -9.01
N THR A 23 -3.13 -1.78 -10.03
CA THR A 23 -1.82 -1.18 -10.31
C THR A 23 -1.84 -0.37 -11.60
N GLN A 24 -1.24 0.82 -11.57
CA GLN A 24 -1.06 1.67 -12.75
C GLN A 24 0.38 2.15 -12.87
N LYS A 25 0.93 2.17 -14.09
CA LYS A 25 2.24 2.77 -14.36
C LYS A 25 2.15 4.29 -14.29
N VAL A 26 3.09 4.92 -13.61
CA VAL A 26 3.18 6.39 -13.47
C VAL A 26 4.53 6.91 -13.92
N LYS A 27 4.58 8.19 -14.31
CA LYS A 27 5.84 8.86 -14.69
C LYS A 27 6.62 9.37 -13.48
N THR A 28 5.92 9.78 -12.42
CA THR A 28 6.49 10.41 -11.22
C THR A 28 5.78 9.91 -9.96
N ARG A 29 6.44 10.02 -8.80
CA ARG A 29 5.87 9.72 -7.47
C ARG A 29 5.29 10.96 -6.79
N ASP A 30 4.62 11.80 -7.58
CA ASP A 30 4.08 13.07 -7.09
C ASP A 30 2.71 12.83 -6.45
N VAL A 31 2.69 12.73 -5.12
CA VAL A 31 1.50 12.49 -4.29
C VAL A 31 0.39 13.50 -4.59
N SER A 32 0.75 14.77 -4.83
CA SER A 32 -0.22 15.85 -5.06
C SER A 32 -1.03 15.68 -6.35
N LYS A 33 -0.53 14.88 -7.30
CA LYS A 33 -1.17 14.61 -8.60
C LYS A 33 -1.94 13.30 -8.62
N VAL A 34 -1.96 12.55 -7.52
CA VAL A 34 -2.65 11.26 -7.45
C VAL A 34 -4.16 11.49 -7.35
N LYS A 35 -4.89 11.03 -8.37
CA LYS A 35 -6.35 10.95 -8.33
C LYS A 35 -6.75 9.60 -7.73
N VAL A 36 -7.05 9.59 -6.43
CA VAL A 36 -7.42 8.36 -5.72
C VAL A 36 -8.84 7.91 -6.16
N PRO A 37 -9.01 6.71 -6.74
CA PRO A 37 -10.32 6.19 -7.15
C PRO A 37 -11.32 6.19 -5.99
N LYS A 38 -12.59 6.48 -6.24
CA LYS A 38 -13.63 6.66 -5.19
C LYS A 38 -13.65 5.54 -4.16
N ASN A 39 -13.47 4.30 -4.60
CA ASN A 39 -13.57 3.09 -3.76
C ASN A 39 -12.23 2.64 -3.17
N ALA A 40 -11.12 3.31 -3.51
CA ALA A 40 -9.82 3.02 -2.90
C ALA A 40 -9.67 3.75 -1.57
N PHE A 41 -9.03 3.15 -0.58
CA PHE A 41 -8.77 3.82 0.71
C PHE A 41 -7.34 4.36 0.86
N GLY A 42 -6.42 3.87 0.03
CA GLY A 42 -5.05 4.30 0.07
C GLY A 42 -4.28 3.84 -1.14
N PHE A 43 -3.02 4.24 -1.20
CA PHE A 43 -2.10 3.84 -2.25
C PHE A 43 -0.66 3.82 -1.78
N LYS A 44 0.18 3.10 -2.52
CA LYS A 44 1.65 3.14 -2.38
C LYS A 44 2.30 3.13 -3.76
N PHE A 45 3.50 3.69 -3.83
CA PHE A 45 4.34 3.61 -5.02
C PHE A 45 5.35 2.47 -4.88
N PHE A 46 5.75 1.90 -6.00
CA PHE A 46 6.87 0.97 -6.07
C PHE A 46 7.51 1.01 -7.45
N ASP A 47 8.71 0.46 -7.56
CA ASP A 47 9.44 0.32 -8.81
C ASP A 47 9.57 -1.16 -9.19
N ILE A 48 9.53 -1.43 -10.50
CA ILE A 48 9.93 -2.70 -11.10
C ILE A 48 11.14 -2.44 -11.98
N LEU A 49 12.22 -3.19 -11.72
CA LEU A 49 13.41 -3.20 -12.54
C LEU A 49 13.27 -4.32 -13.57
N SER A 50 13.54 -4.04 -14.84
CA SER A 50 13.54 -5.06 -15.89
C SER A 50 14.83 -5.07 -16.68
N VAL A 51 15.31 -6.25 -17.03
CA VAL A 51 16.46 -6.45 -17.92
C VAL A 51 16.04 -7.38 -19.06
N VAL A 52 16.68 -7.21 -20.22
CA VAL A 52 16.59 -8.19 -21.30
C VAL A 52 17.91 -8.94 -21.32
N VAL A 53 17.83 -10.26 -21.18
CA VAL A 53 18.99 -11.17 -21.20
C VAL A 53 18.84 -12.14 -22.35
N ASP A 54 19.97 -12.59 -22.89
CA ASP A 54 20.00 -13.66 -23.87
C ASP A 54 20.08 -15.01 -23.15
N VAL A 55 19.13 -15.91 -23.42
CA VAL A 55 19.11 -17.28 -22.92
C VAL A 55 19.00 -18.21 -24.13
N GLY A 56 20.12 -18.78 -24.55
CA GLY A 56 20.18 -19.72 -25.68
C GLY A 56 19.80 -19.08 -27.02
N GLY A 57 20.21 -17.84 -27.28
CA GLY A 57 19.89 -17.08 -28.49
C GLY A 57 18.50 -16.41 -28.46
N LYS A 58 17.75 -16.56 -27.37
CA LYS A 58 16.43 -15.94 -27.19
C LYS A 58 16.52 -14.80 -26.18
N LYS A 59 16.06 -13.61 -26.59
CA LYS A 59 15.89 -12.46 -25.69
C LYS A 59 14.72 -12.71 -24.74
N VAL A 60 15.02 -12.85 -23.45
CA VAL A 60 14.04 -13.01 -22.37
C VAL A 60 14.03 -11.75 -21.53
N LYS A 61 12.84 -11.23 -21.23
CA LYS A 61 12.67 -10.10 -20.32
C LYS A 61 12.43 -10.63 -18.91
N LEU A 62 13.34 -10.29 -18.00
CA LEU A 62 13.19 -10.56 -16.57
C LEU A 62 12.73 -9.28 -15.86
N ALA A 63 11.93 -9.44 -14.81
CA ALA A 63 11.47 -8.37 -13.96
C ALA A 63 11.73 -8.71 -12.50
N SER A 64 12.10 -7.71 -11.70
CA SER A 64 12.21 -7.84 -10.25
C SER A 64 10.82 -7.98 -9.62
N GLU A 65 10.79 -8.40 -8.35
CA GLU A 65 9.69 -8.09 -7.46
C GLU A 65 9.55 -6.56 -7.26
N GLN A 66 8.55 -6.15 -6.47
CA GLN A 66 8.40 -4.75 -6.08
C GLN A 66 9.66 -4.28 -5.32
N THR A 67 10.24 -3.17 -5.77
CA THR A 67 11.40 -2.52 -5.13
C THR A 67 11.05 -1.08 -4.79
N ASN A 68 11.81 -0.46 -3.88
CA ASN A 68 11.62 0.95 -3.51
C ASN A 68 10.16 1.27 -3.15
N VAL A 69 9.54 0.43 -2.33
CA VAL A 69 8.13 0.57 -1.95
C VAL A 69 8.00 1.78 -1.02
N SER A 70 7.11 2.73 -1.37
CA SER A 70 6.81 3.87 -0.50
C SER A 70 5.99 3.42 0.71
N PRO A 71 5.88 4.26 1.74
CA PRO A 71 4.86 4.05 2.75
C PRO A 71 3.45 4.04 2.17
N MET A 72 2.48 3.56 2.97
CA MET A 72 1.07 3.65 2.60
C MET A 72 0.60 5.09 2.76
N HIS A 73 -0.05 5.62 1.73
CA HIS A 73 -0.77 6.89 1.78
C HIS A 73 -2.25 6.60 1.92
N TYR A 74 -2.82 6.90 3.08
CA TYR A 74 -4.25 6.77 3.32
C TYR A 74 -4.98 8.05 2.93
N TYR A 75 -6.18 7.91 2.36
CA TYR A 75 -6.97 9.05 1.90
C TYR A 75 -8.31 9.14 2.62
N GLY A 76 -8.51 10.25 3.33
CA GLY A 76 -9.79 10.59 3.98
C GLY A 76 -10.16 9.69 5.16
N GLY A 77 -9.19 9.02 5.79
CA GLY A 77 -9.42 8.21 6.99
C GLY A 77 -9.23 8.99 8.29
N LYS A 78 -9.70 8.42 9.40
CA LYS A 78 -9.48 8.94 10.76
C LYS A 78 -8.55 8.02 11.54
N LEU A 79 -7.49 8.60 12.10
CA LEU A 79 -6.48 7.88 12.87
C LEU A 79 -6.92 7.75 14.33
N TYR A 80 -6.65 6.58 14.90
CA TYR A 80 -6.91 6.25 16.30
C TYR A 80 -5.68 5.59 16.91
N THR A 81 -5.37 5.96 18.14
CA THR A 81 -4.42 5.24 18.99
C THR A 81 -5.06 3.99 19.56
N VAL A 82 -4.24 3.00 19.92
CA VAL A 82 -4.73 1.80 20.61
C VAL A 82 -5.47 2.14 21.91
N ALA A 83 -5.07 3.21 22.61
CA ALA A 83 -5.77 3.68 23.82
C ALA A 83 -7.21 4.12 23.50
N GLU A 84 -7.39 4.96 22.47
CA GLU A 84 -8.72 5.38 22.01
C GLU A 84 -9.56 4.18 21.55
N LEU A 85 -8.97 3.21 20.83
CA LEU A 85 -9.68 2.00 20.39
C LEU A 85 -10.20 1.15 21.57
N LYS A 86 -9.42 1.06 22.66
CA LYS A 86 -9.79 0.31 23.87
C LYS A 86 -10.93 0.99 24.64
N CYS A 87 -10.93 2.32 24.70
CA CYS A 87 -11.92 3.10 25.45
C CYS A 87 -13.25 3.28 24.70
N ASP A 88 -13.20 3.63 23.41
CA ASP A 88 -14.38 4.14 22.69
C ASP A 88 -15.14 3.07 21.90
N LEU A 89 -14.45 2.00 21.49
CA LEU A 89 -14.99 1.04 20.52
C LEU A 89 -15.10 -0.38 21.06
N SER A 90 -14.51 -0.68 22.22
CA SER A 90 -14.45 -2.01 22.84
C SER A 90 -14.17 -3.14 21.82
N ASN A 91 -13.29 -2.88 20.84
CA ASN A 91 -13.03 -3.79 19.74
C ASN A 91 -11.71 -4.54 19.97
N ASP A 92 -11.78 -5.53 20.85
CA ASP A 92 -10.61 -6.33 21.28
C ASP A 92 -9.91 -7.04 20.12
N LEU A 93 -10.64 -7.44 19.08
CA LEU A 93 -10.06 -8.09 17.90
C LEU A 93 -9.21 -7.11 17.10
N LEU A 94 -9.73 -5.90 16.84
CA LEU A 94 -8.98 -4.86 16.14
C LEU A 94 -7.72 -4.47 16.93
N VAL A 95 -7.86 -4.28 18.24
CA VAL A 95 -6.73 -3.99 19.13
C VAL A 95 -5.67 -5.08 19.05
N LYS A 96 -6.06 -6.35 19.16
CA LYS A 96 -5.14 -7.50 19.04
C LYS A 96 -4.44 -7.54 17.69
N ASN A 97 -5.16 -7.26 16.60
CA ASN A 97 -4.57 -7.24 15.26
C ASN A 97 -3.55 -6.10 15.09
N VAL A 98 -3.88 -4.91 15.58
CA VAL A 98 -3.02 -3.72 15.51
C VAL A 98 -1.75 -3.91 16.34
N GLU A 99 -1.89 -4.38 17.58
CA GLU A 99 -0.77 -4.69 18.47
C GLU A 99 0.07 -5.87 17.93
N GLY A 100 -0.58 -6.89 17.36
CA GLY A 100 0.07 -8.04 16.73
C GLY A 100 0.92 -7.67 15.51
N GLU A 101 0.53 -6.63 14.77
CA GLU A 101 1.35 -6.04 13.70
C GLU A 101 2.42 -5.05 14.21
N GLY A 102 2.58 -4.91 15.53
CA GLY A 102 3.54 -3.98 16.14
C GLY A 102 3.16 -2.50 15.98
N CYS A 103 1.91 -2.23 15.62
CA CYS A 103 1.40 -0.87 15.40
C CYS A 103 0.83 -0.30 16.70
N LYS A 104 0.97 1.03 16.88
CA LYS A 104 0.38 1.77 18.03
C LYS A 104 -0.90 2.51 17.65
N LYS A 105 -1.23 2.50 16.36
CA LYS A 105 -2.34 3.23 15.77
C LYS A 105 -3.03 2.39 14.70
N ALA A 106 -4.30 2.66 14.49
CA ALA A 106 -5.09 2.14 13.39
C ALA A 106 -5.81 3.29 12.70
N ILE A 107 -6.15 3.11 11.44
CA ILE A 107 -6.93 4.08 10.68
C ILE A 107 -8.27 3.47 10.28
N LEU A 108 -9.34 4.20 10.56
CA LEU A 108 -10.66 3.96 9.96
C LEU A 108 -10.63 4.63 8.60
N CYS A 109 -10.55 3.83 7.54
CA CYS A 109 -10.50 4.31 6.17
C CYS A 109 -11.82 4.96 5.77
N ARG A 110 -11.81 5.83 4.75
CA ARG A 110 -13.03 6.44 4.19
C ARG A 110 -14.07 5.43 3.69
N THR A 111 -13.64 4.20 3.41
CA THR A 111 -14.45 3.06 2.98
C THR A 111 -14.98 2.21 4.15
N GLY A 112 -14.73 2.62 5.40
CA GLY A 112 -15.26 1.96 6.60
C GLY A 112 -14.43 0.76 7.09
N ASN A 113 -13.45 0.28 6.34
CA ASN A 113 -12.52 -0.75 6.82
C ASN A 113 -11.43 -0.16 7.71
N TRP A 114 -10.98 -0.98 8.66
CA TRP A 114 -9.85 -0.67 9.52
C TRP A 114 -8.55 -1.20 8.93
N GLN A 115 -7.47 -0.44 9.09
CA GLN A 115 -6.12 -0.87 8.73
C GLN A 115 -5.13 -0.54 9.87
N PRO A 116 -4.16 -1.40 10.17
CA PRO A 116 -3.02 -1.03 11.02
C PRO A 116 -2.28 0.14 10.39
N PHE A 117 -1.93 1.14 11.20
CA PHE A 117 -1.22 2.33 10.74
C PHE A 117 0.23 2.30 11.21
N ARG A 118 1.15 2.09 10.27
CA ARG A 118 2.58 1.95 10.55
C ARG A 118 3.22 3.32 10.72
N ARG A 119 4.37 3.36 11.39
CA ARG A 119 5.11 4.60 11.65
C ARG A 119 5.48 5.38 10.37
N THR A 120 5.69 4.67 9.27
CA THR A 120 6.06 5.27 7.98
C THR A 120 4.86 5.78 7.19
N ASP A 121 3.66 5.30 7.49
CA ASP A 121 2.45 5.61 6.72
C ASP A 121 2.05 7.08 6.88
N VAL A 122 1.33 7.58 5.88
CA VAL A 122 0.96 8.99 5.73
C VAL A 122 -0.56 9.12 5.56
#